data_AF-A0A914ZD25-F1
#
_entry.id   AF-A0A914ZD25-F1
#
_cell.length_a   1.000
_cell.length_b   1.000
_cell.length_c   1.000
_cell.angle_alpha   90.00
_cell.angle_beta   90.00
_cell.angle_gamma   90.00
#
_symmetry.space_group_name_H-M   'P 1'
#
loop_
_entity.id
_entity.type
_entity.pdbx_description
1 polymer ?
#
loop_
_entity_poly.entity_id
_entity_poly.type
_entity_poly.pdbx_seq_one_letter_code
_entity_poly.pdbx_strand_id
1 'polypeptide(L)'
;MIGEIFGGAGLCEQAVNCYLRCDMLNDALDVCIQLNQWESAVQLSKTHKLRDVDTLLGKYAEQLNGSNEKTLVAVQLYRRAGKFLEAARIVFDIANDERKKQAQPLRLKKLYVLGALLVEQYHNQNKAEIAKDSHNKSGAEVALKGLLEEDNALSLADSSLIDEAWRGAEAYHFYMLAQHQLYQGEVDAAMKTALHLTDFDDILDAVEVFSLLALASCAARQFSVCSRAFIKLESLTTIPPQERDAYSKLALTIFTKYPPKDTRLVEAECIGCDAHIPDYCQMCPNCDTKFPTCIVSGRPLLDYQFWLCPTCKHRAYEQEINSMRFCPLCHGDV
;
A
#
# COMPACT_ATOMS: atom_id res chain seq x y z
N MET A 1 47.55 1.12 6.65
CA MET A 1 47.89 0.06 7.62
C MET A 1 46.81 -0.19 8.67
N ILE A 2 46.52 0.71 9.63
CA ILE A 2 45.46 0.42 10.64
C ILE A 2 44.06 0.33 10.00
N GLY A 3 43.73 1.21 9.05
CA GLY A 3 42.46 1.15 8.31
C GLY A 3 42.27 -0.16 7.53
N GLU A 4 43.33 -0.68 6.92
CA GLU A 4 43.29 -1.95 6.17
C GLU A 4 43.09 -3.15 7.08
N ILE A 5 43.68 -3.12 8.29
CA ILE A 5 43.49 -4.18 9.29
C ILE A 5 42.04 -4.21 9.75
N PHE A 6 41.45 -3.05 10.06
CA PHE A 6 40.03 -2.97 10.42
C PHE A 6 39.12 -3.37 9.26
N GLY A 7 39.43 -2.94 8.04
CA GLY A 7 38.69 -3.32 6.84
C GLY A 7 38.71 -4.83 6.61
N GLY A 8 39.89 -5.46 6.69
CA GLY A 8 40.04 -6.92 6.56
C GLY A 8 39.33 -7.73 7.66
N ALA A 9 39.15 -7.13 8.85
CA ALA A 9 38.37 -7.72 9.95
C ALA A 9 36.85 -7.46 9.84
N GLY A 10 36.38 -6.74 8.82
CA GLY A 10 34.97 -6.38 8.65
C GLY A 10 34.48 -5.22 9.51
N LEU A 11 35.40 -4.51 10.19
CA LEU A 11 35.10 -3.39 11.09
C LEU A 11 35.05 -2.06 10.32
N CYS A 12 33.97 -1.86 9.57
CA CYS A 12 33.83 -0.73 8.62
C CYS A 12 33.89 0.65 9.30
N GLU A 13 33.19 0.87 10.41
CA GLU A 13 33.16 2.19 11.08
C GLU A 13 34.56 2.61 11.58
N GLN A 14 35.29 1.65 12.15
CA GLN A 14 36.64 1.85 12.67
C GLN A 14 37.63 2.10 11.53
N ALA A 15 37.49 1.34 10.43
CA ALA A 15 38.29 1.54 9.23
C ALA A 15 38.06 2.94 8.63
N VAL A 16 36.80 3.32 8.40
CA VAL A 16 36.41 4.64 7.87
C VAL A 16 36.95 5.77 8.75
N ASN A 17 36.79 5.69 10.08
CA ASN A 17 37.33 6.69 10.99
C ASN A 17 38.86 6.83 10.88
N CYS A 18 39.58 5.73 10.68
CA CYS A 18 41.03 5.77 10.47
C CYS A 18 41.39 6.47 9.15
N TYR A 19 40.70 6.13 8.06
CA TYR A 19 40.94 6.75 6.76
C TYR A 19 40.56 8.23 6.72
N LEU A 20 39.45 8.62 7.37
CA LEU A 20 39.04 10.02 7.49
C LEU A 20 40.08 10.87 8.24
N ARG A 21 40.65 10.33 9.33
CA ARG A 21 41.71 11.03 10.08
C ARG A 21 43.01 11.19 9.29
N CYS A 22 43.23 10.35 8.29
CA CYS A 22 44.38 10.38 7.41
C CYS A 22 44.11 11.12 6.08
N ASP A 23 42.94 11.77 5.93
CA ASP A 23 42.49 12.44 4.69
C ASP A 23 42.45 11.51 3.45
N MET A 24 42.35 10.20 3.70
CA MET A 24 42.28 9.15 2.68
C MET A 24 40.81 8.86 2.31
N LEU A 25 40.14 9.86 1.74
CA LEU A 25 38.70 9.81 1.51
C LEU A 25 38.26 8.73 0.50
N ASN A 26 39.06 8.45 -0.53
CA ASN A 26 38.77 7.40 -1.51
C ASN A 26 38.87 6.00 -0.89
N ASP A 27 39.88 5.75 -0.04
CA ASP A 27 40.05 4.46 0.63
C ASP A 27 38.95 4.24 1.68
N ALA A 28 38.50 5.30 2.36
CA ALA A 28 37.34 5.25 3.24
C ALA A 28 36.07 4.80 2.49
N LEU A 29 35.86 5.34 1.28
CA LEU A 29 34.73 4.99 0.44
C LEU A 29 34.84 3.55 -0.10
N ASP A 30 36.02 3.16 -0.57
CA ASP A 30 36.26 1.84 -1.15
C ASP A 30 36.06 0.73 -0.09
N VAL A 31 36.45 0.96 1.17
CA VAL A 31 36.17 0.00 2.27
C VAL A 31 34.67 -0.12 2.57
N CYS A 32 33.91 0.97 2.55
CA CYS A 32 32.45 0.91 2.69
C CYS A 32 31.80 0.07 1.58
N ILE A 33 32.26 0.24 0.34
CA ILE A 33 31.76 -0.52 -0.82
C ILE A 33 32.13 -2.01 -0.68
N GLN A 34 33.39 -2.31 -0.35
CA GLN A 34 33.87 -3.69 -0.16
C GLN A 34 33.10 -4.44 0.93
N LEU A 35 32.74 -3.75 2.01
CA LEU A 35 31.99 -4.33 3.14
C LEU A 35 30.46 -4.23 2.98
N ASN A 36 29.95 -3.81 1.83
CA ASN A 36 28.51 -3.62 1.55
C ASN A 36 27.79 -2.65 2.52
N GLN A 37 28.52 -1.68 3.08
CA GLN A 37 28.02 -0.63 3.95
C GLN A 37 27.62 0.61 3.13
N TRP A 38 26.58 0.44 2.31
CA TRP A 38 26.15 1.44 1.32
C TRP A 38 25.58 2.72 1.94
N GLU A 39 24.96 2.63 3.12
CA GLU A 39 24.45 3.81 3.84
C GLU A 39 25.59 4.78 4.17
N SER A 40 26.66 4.25 4.78
CA SER A 40 27.86 5.01 5.11
C SER A 40 28.58 5.50 3.85
N ALA A 41 28.63 4.71 2.78
CA ALA A 41 29.22 5.10 1.50
C ALA A 41 28.53 6.32 0.89
N VAL A 42 27.19 6.32 0.86
CA VAL A 42 26.38 7.43 0.33
C VAL A 42 26.54 8.68 1.19
N GLN A 43 26.51 8.55 2.53
CA GLN A 43 26.74 9.67 3.43
C GLN A 43 28.13 10.30 3.25
N LEU A 44 29.19 9.49 3.25
CA LEU A 44 30.57 9.93 3.00
C LEU A 44 30.70 10.68 1.67
N SER A 45 30.10 10.13 0.61
CA SER A 45 30.11 10.75 -0.71
C SER A 45 29.40 12.10 -0.73
N LYS A 46 28.23 12.21 -0.09
CA LYS A 46 27.49 13.48 0.01
C LYS A 46 28.28 14.53 0.80
N THR A 47 28.86 14.15 1.95
CA THR A 47 29.59 15.08 2.83
C THR A 47 30.89 15.58 2.21
N HIS A 48 31.64 14.72 1.54
CA HIS A 48 32.97 15.05 1.01
C HIS A 48 33.01 15.29 -0.51
N LYS A 49 31.84 15.26 -1.19
CA LYS A 49 31.71 15.39 -2.67
C LYS A 49 32.66 14.47 -3.42
N LEU A 50 32.67 13.19 -3.05
CA LEU A 50 33.53 12.16 -3.65
C LEU A 50 32.94 11.63 -4.97
N ARG A 51 33.53 10.53 -5.49
CA ARG A 51 33.03 9.80 -6.66
C ARG A 51 31.52 9.63 -6.62
N ASP A 52 30.91 9.62 -7.79
CA ASP A 52 29.47 9.43 -7.95
C ASP A 52 29.05 8.00 -7.54
N VAL A 53 28.75 7.82 -6.26
CA VAL A 53 28.24 6.56 -5.68
C VAL A 53 26.92 6.15 -6.32
N ASP A 54 26.14 7.10 -6.84
CA ASP A 54 24.87 6.82 -7.51
C ASP A 54 25.10 6.08 -8.83
N THR A 55 26.11 6.46 -9.61
CA THR A 55 26.48 5.73 -10.83
C THR A 55 27.00 4.33 -10.56
N LEU A 56 27.73 4.13 -9.44
CA LEU A 56 28.21 2.81 -9.05
C LEU A 56 27.06 1.91 -8.59
N LEU A 57 26.16 2.44 -7.75
CA LEU A 57 24.95 1.75 -7.33
C LEU A 57 24.10 1.31 -8.53
N GLY A 58 23.92 2.19 -9.51
CA GLY A 58 23.19 1.89 -10.75
C GLY A 58 23.81 0.71 -11.51
N LYS A 59 25.13 0.71 -11.70
CA LYS A 59 25.84 -0.40 -12.38
C LYS A 59 25.71 -1.73 -11.64
N TYR A 60 25.80 -1.71 -10.31
CA TYR A 60 25.61 -2.93 -9.50
C TYR A 60 24.17 -3.42 -9.56
N ALA A 61 23.18 -2.53 -9.50
CA ALA A 61 21.77 -2.88 -9.63
C ALA A 61 21.46 -3.46 -11.02
N GLU A 62 22.02 -2.91 -12.09
CA GLU A 62 21.86 -3.43 -13.46
C GLU A 62 22.39 -4.86 -13.60
N GLN A 63 23.50 -5.20 -12.95
CA GLN A 63 24.03 -6.56 -12.93
C GLN A 63 23.14 -7.56 -12.16
N LEU A 64 22.30 -7.04 -11.27
CA LEU A 64 21.34 -7.80 -10.47
C LEU A 64 19.96 -7.89 -11.13
N ASN A 65 19.78 -7.32 -12.33
CA ASN A 65 18.54 -7.45 -13.09
C ASN A 65 18.45 -8.82 -13.79
N GLY A 66 17.25 -9.43 -13.77
CA GLY A 66 16.96 -10.63 -14.57
C GLY A 66 15.83 -11.50 -14.00
N SER A 67 16.02 -12.06 -12.79
CA SER A 67 14.98 -12.82 -12.09
C SER A 67 14.44 -12.04 -10.91
N ASN A 68 13.16 -12.22 -10.55
CA ASN A 68 12.55 -11.52 -9.41
C ASN A 68 13.39 -11.63 -8.12
N GLU A 69 14.03 -12.77 -7.87
CA GLU A 69 14.90 -12.97 -6.70
C GLU A 69 16.14 -12.07 -6.75
N LYS A 70 16.81 -11.98 -7.91
CA LYS A 70 17.96 -11.09 -8.08
C LYS A 70 17.55 -9.63 -8.02
N THR A 71 16.36 -9.31 -8.55
CA THR A 71 15.79 -7.97 -8.46
C THR A 71 15.48 -7.57 -7.01
N LEU A 72 15.04 -8.50 -6.15
CA LEU A 72 14.89 -8.22 -4.71
C LEU A 72 16.23 -7.97 -4.00
N VAL A 73 17.33 -8.52 -4.48
CA VAL A 73 18.68 -8.15 -3.98
C VAL A 73 19.00 -6.70 -4.34
N ALA A 74 18.65 -6.26 -5.55
CA ALA A 74 18.79 -4.85 -5.94
C ALA A 74 17.92 -3.93 -5.06
N VAL A 75 16.69 -4.34 -4.69
CA VAL A 75 15.85 -3.60 -3.73
C VAL A 75 16.54 -3.44 -2.37
N GLN A 76 17.16 -4.50 -1.85
CA GLN A 76 17.92 -4.41 -0.58
C GLN A 76 19.11 -3.47 -0.68
N LEU A 77 19.80 -3.47 -1.83
CA LEU A 77 20.91 -2.56 -2.11
C LEU A 77 20.44 -1.09 -2.07
N TYR A 78 19.40 -0.75 -2.82
CA TYR A 78 18.82 0.60 -2.84
C TYR A 78 18.30 1.03 -1.47
N ARG A 79 17.60 0.13 -0.76
CA ARG A 79 17.14 0.40 0.61
C ARG A 79 18.29 0.74 1.56
N ARG A 80 19.41 -0.02 1.50
CA ARG A 80 20.61 0.25 2.31
C ARG A 80 21.31 1.54 1.91
N ALA A 81 21.19 1.96 0.66
CA ALA A 81 21.72 3.24 0.18
C ALA A 81 20.84 4.45 0.56
N GLY A 82 19.70 4.25 1.24
CA GLY A 82 18.73 5.31 1.53
C GLY A 82 17.92 5.75 0.31
N LYS A 83 17.94 4.96 -0.78
CA LYS A 83 17.21 5.19 -2.04
C LYS A 83 15.88 4.45 -2.02
N PHE A 84 15.00 4.88 -1.11
CA PHE A 84 13.77 4.18 -0.80
C PHE A 84 12.75 4.21 -1.94
N LEU A 85 12.64 5.33 -2.66
CA LEU A 85 11.68 5.48 -3.77
C LEU A 85 12.07 4.60 -4.98
N GLU A 86 13.36 4.51 -5.29
CA GLU A 86 13.86 3.61 -6.34
C GLU A 86 13.64 2.14 -5.96
N ALA A 87 13.88 1.79 -4.69
CA ALA A 87 13.58 0.46 -4.18
C ALA A 87 12.08 0.15 -4.27
N ALA A 88 11.21 1.10 -3.90
CA ALA A 88 9.76 0.93 -3.95
C ALA A 88 9.26 0.73 -5.39
N ARG A 89 9.76 1.55 -6.34
CA ARG A 89 9.44 1.44 -7.77
C ARG A 89 9.73 0.05 -8.31
N ILE A 90 10.92 -0.49 -8.03
CA ILE A 90 11.30 -1.85 -8.43
C ILE A 90 10.35 -2.89 -7.83
N VAL A 91 9.96 -2.75 -6.55
CA VAL A 91 9.02 -3.68 -5.91
C VAL A 91 7.63 -3.61 -6.55
N PHE A 92 7.13 -2.42 -6.87
CA PHE A 92 5.84 -2.24 -7.55
C PHE A 92 5.86 -2.78 -8.99
N ASP A 93 6.97 -2.64 -9.71
CA ASP A 93 7.15 -3.25 -11.03
C ASP A 93 7.08 -4.78 -10.94
N ILE A 94 7.75 -5.39 -9.96
CA ILE A 94 7.63 -6.83 -9.68
C ILE A 94 6.18 -7.20 -9.36
N ALA A 95 5.49 -6.43 -8.51
CA ALA A 95 4.09 -6.68 -8.15
C ALA A 95 3.18 -6.65 -9.38
N ASN A 96 3.36 -5.65 -10.26
CA ASN A 96 2.59 -5.48 -11.48
C ASN A 96 2.84 -6.62 -12.49
N ASP A 97 4.07 -7.11 -12.58
CA ASP A 97 4.39 -8.25 -13.45
C ASP A 97 3.89 -9.59 -12.89
N GLU A 98 3.94 -9.79 -11.58
CA GLU A 98 3.36 -10.96 -10.93
C GLU A 98 1.82 -10.94 -11.01
N ARG A 99 1.21 -9.75 -11.02
CA ARG A 99 -0.24 -9.56 -11.23
C ARG A 99 -0.65 -10.03 -12.62
N LYS A 100 0.11 -9.66 -13.68
CA LYS A 100 -0.15 -10.14 -15.05
C LYS A 100 -0.06 -11.67 -15.16
N LYS A 101 0.76 -12.31 -14.31
CA LYS A 101 0.87 -13.77 -14.21
C LYS A 101 -0.20 -14.42 -13.33
N GLN A 102 -1.17 -13.65 -12.83
CA GLN A 102 -2.21 -14.11 -11.90
C GLN A 102 -1.63 -14.83 -10.67
N ALA A 103 -0.57 -14.26 -10.09
CA ALA A 103 0.00 -14.79 -8.86
C ALA A 103 -1.01 -14.80 -7.70
N GLN A 104 -0.77 -15.63 -6.69
CA GLN A 104 -1.67 -15.75 -5.53
C GLN A 104 -1.88 -14.39 -4.83
N PRO A 105 -3.13 -14.03 -4.44
CA PRO A 105 -3.45 -12.75 -3.80
C PRO A 105 -2.58 -12.41 -2.59
N LEU A 106 -2.23 -13.41 -1.76
CA LEU A 106 -1.36 -13.22 -0.60
C LEU A 106 0.05 -12.76 -0.99
N ARG A 107 0.59 -13.27 -2.09
CA ARG A 107 1.91 -12.87 -2.60
C ARG A 107 1.86 -11.44 -3.13
N LEU A 108 0.81 -11.09 -3.86
CA LEU A 108 0.61 -9.74 -4.37
C LEU A 108 0.46 -8.74 -3.22
N LYS A 109 -0.38 -9.03 -2.22
CA LYS A 109 -0.47 -8.21 -1.01
C LYS A 109 0.90 -8.01 -0.35
N LYS A 110 1.69 -9.07 -0.17
CA LYS A 110 3.03 -8.96 0.44
C LYS A 110 3.97 -8.05 -0.36
N LEU A 111 3.94 -8.11 -1.69
CA LEU A 111 4.76 -7.24 -2.55
C LEU A 111 4.32 -5.78 -2.45
N TYR A 112 3.02 -5.49 -2.54
CA TYR A 112 2.52 -4.12 -2.38
C TYR A 112 2.80 -3.56 -0.99
N VAL A 113 2.61 -4.35 0.07
CA VAL A 113 2.96 -3.94 1.45
C VAL A 113 4.45 -3.65 1.58
N LEU A 114 5.32 -4.45 0.95
CA LEU A 114 6.77 -4.19 0.95
C LEU A 114 7.10 -2.86 0.27
N GLY A 115 6.49 -2.58 -0.88
CA GLY A 115 6.66 -1.31 -1.60
C GLY A 115 6.20 -0.12 -0.76
N ALA A 116 5.01 -0.22 -0.15
CA ALA A 116 4.45 0.82 0.70
C ALA A 116 5.29 1.08 1.96
N LEU A 117 5.84 0.03 2.58
CA LEU A 117 6.76 0.19 3.73
C LEU A 117 8.07 0.88 3.36
N LEU A 118 8.55 0.75 2.12
CA LEU A 118 9.70 1.52 1.62
C LEU A 118 9.34 3.01 1.49
N VAL A 119 8.13 3.33 1.04
CA VAL A 119 7.63 4.72 1.01
C VAL A 119 7.51 5.28 2.44
N GLU A 120 7.03 4.50 3.42
CA GLU A 120 7.04 4.96 4.81
C GLU A 120 8.46 5.18 5.37
N GLN A 121 9.46 4.39 4.92
CA GLN A 121 10.86 4.63 5.27
C GLN A 121 11.39 5.94 4.69
N TYR A 122 10.98 6.27 3.46
CA TYR A 122 11.26 7.57 2.85
C TYR A 122 10.68 8.73 3.68
N HIS A 123 9.39 8.68 4.04
CA HIS A 123 8.77 9.71 4.89
C HIS A 123 9.48 9.86 6.24
N ASN A 124 9.86 8.75 6.87
CA ASN A 124 10.57 8.78 8.13
C ASN A 124 11.98 9.39 7.98
N GLN A 125 12.70 9.10 6.89
CA GLN A 125 14.00 9.69 6.61
C GLN A 125 13.88 11.21 6.43
N ASN A 126 12.97 11.68 5.56
CA ASN A 126 12.75 13.11 5.33
C ASN A 126 12.40 13.83 6.64
N LYS A 127 11.47 13.27 7.41
CA LYS A 127 11.08 13.82 8.71
C LYS A 127 12.27 13.91 9.67
N ALA A 128 13.16 12.92 9.69
CA ALA A 128 14.36 12.92 10.53
C ALA A 128 15.41 13.94 10.07
N GLU A 129 15.57 14.14 8.76
CA GLU A 129 16.46 15.17 8.20
C GLU A 129 15.97 16.57 8.55
N ILE A 130 14.68 16.86 8.40
CA ILE A 130 14.08 18.16 8.72
C ILE A 130 14.12 18.44 10.24
N ALA A 131 13.95 17.40 11.06
CA ALA A 131 14.06 17.53 12.52
C ALA A 131 15.48 17.93 12.96
N LYS A 132 16.53 17.50 12.25
CA LYS A 132 17.92 17.90 12.53
C LYS A 132 18.18 19.36 12.21
N ASP A 133 17.55 19.87 11.16
CA ASP A 133 17.70 21.27 10.73
C ASP A 133 16.85 22.26 11.54
N SER A 134 15.87 21.76 12.31
CA SER A 134 14.92 22.59 13.07
C SER A 134 15.07 22.43 14.58
N HIS A 135 16.13 23.02 15.15
CA HIS A 135 16.20 23.21 16.59
C HIS A 135 14.98 24.03 17.10
N ASN A 136 14.25 23.50 18.10
CA ASN A 136 13.11 24.11 18.80
C ASN A 136 11.74 24.21 18.07
N LYS A 137 11.47 23.45 17.01
CA LYS A 137 10.12 23.44 16.37
C LYS A 137 9.22 22.32 16.87
N SER A 138 7.91 22.57 16.87
CA SER A 138 6.92 21.54 17.22
C SER A 138 6.83 20.46 16.15
N GLY A 139 6.43 19.23 16.51
CA GLY A 139 6.33 18.12 15.55
C GLY A 139 5.38 18.39 14.36
N ALA A 140 4.38 19.26 14.54
CA ALA A 140 3.47 19.68 13.48
C ALA A 140 4.14 20.62 12.46
N GLU A 141 5.01 21.53 12.92
CA GLU A 141 5.77 22.43 12.03
C GLU A 141 6.84 21.67 11.23
N VAL A 142 7.44 20.64 11.82
CA VAL A 142 8.38 19.74 11.12
C VAL A 142 7.66 18.97 10.03
N ALA A 143 6.47 18.42 10.32
CA ALA A 143 5.66 17.72 9.33
C ALA A 143 5.20 18.67 8.19
N LEU A 144 4.76 19.88 8.53
CA LEU A 144 4.32 20.87 7.53
C LEU A 144 5.47 21.33 6.62
N LYS A 145 6.67 21.53 7.19
CA LYS A 145 7.86 21.90 6.41
C LYS A 145 8.29 20.76 5.47
N GLY A 146 8.15 19.51 5.89
CA GLY A 146 8.43 18.35 5.04
C GLY A 146 7.54 18.29 3.82
N LEU A 147 6.23 18.45 4.00
CA LEU A 147 5.29 18.48 2.87
C LEU A 147 5.63 19.57 1.84
N LEU A 148 6.07 20.75 2.30
CA LEU A 148 6.44 21.86 1.42
C LEU A 148 7.77 21.66 0.68
N GLU A 149 8.72 20.94 1.29
CA GLU A 149 10.02 20.64 0.69
C GLU A 149 9.93 19.43 -0.27
N GLU A 150 9.06 18.46 0.03
CA GLU A 150 8.72 17.32 -0.82
C GLU A 150 8.11 17.76 -2.16
N ASP A 151 7.14 18.67 -2.15
CA ASP A 151 6.46 19.16 -3.38
C ASP A 151 7.41 19.88 -4.36
N ASN A 152 8.51 20.45 -3.88
CA ASN A 152 9.46 21.20 -4.71
C ASN A 152 10.60 20.34 -5.28
N ALA A 153 10.89 19.19 -4.66
CA ALA A 153 12.02 18.34 -5.00
C ALA A 153 11.62 17.04 -5.72
N LEU A 154 10.38 16.59 -5.55
CA LEU A 154 9.89 15.33 -6.13
C LEU A 154 9.48 15.48 -7.59
N SER A 155 9.71 14.43 -8.38
CA SER A 155 9.11 14.34 -9.71
C SER A 155 7.61 14.01 -9.60
N LEU A 156 6.83 14.36 -10.63
CA LEU A 156 5.41 13.98 -10.70
C LEU A 156 5.21 12.46 -10.57
N ALA A 157 6.15 11.66 -11.08
CA ALA A 157 6.09 10.21 -10.98
C ALA A 157 6.34 9.70 -9.55
N ASP A 158 7.14 10.41 -8.76
CA ASP A 158 7.41 10.05 -7.37
C ASP A 158 6.24 10.44 -6.46
N SER A 159 5.64 11.62 -6.68
CA SER A 159 4.43 12.04 -5.96
C SER A 159 3.28 11.05 -6.16
N SER A 160 3.00 10.64 -7.40
CA SER A 160 1.97 9.62 -7.67
C SER A 160 2.28 8.27 -7.02
N LEU A 161 3.55 7.84 -7.01
CA LEU A 161 3.97 6.60 -6.36
C LEU A 161 3.73 6.66 -4.84
N ILE A 162 3.98 7.81 -4.23
CA ILE A 162 3.78 8.04 -2.79
C ILE A 162 2.28 8.01 -2.46
N ASP A 163 1.46 8.72 -3.23
CA ASP A 163 0.02 8.83 -2.99
C ASP A 163 -0.70 7.47 -3.14
N GLU A 164 -0.27 6.65 -4.10
CA GLU A 164 -0.90 5.35 -4.39
C GLU A 164 -0.21 4.16 -3.69
N ALA A 165 0.79 4.41 -2.83
CA ALA A 165 1.67 3.39 -2.29
C ALA A 165 0.91 2.21 -1.64
N TRP A 166 -0.16 2.49 -0.89
CA TRP A 166 -0.95 1.48 -0.18
C TRP A 166 -2.09 0.88 -1.02
N ARG A 167 -2.44 1.49 -2.16
CA ARG A 167 -3.65 1.16 -2.92
C ARG A 167 -3.69 -0.30 -3.38
N GLY A 168 -2.56 -0.81 -3.89
CA GLY A 168 -2.46 -2.21 -4.30
C GLY A 168 -2.55 -3.19 -3.12
N ALA A 169 -2.03 -2.82 -1.95
CA ALA A 169 -2.13 -3.64 -0.75
C ALA A 169 -3.56 -3.71 -0.22
N GLU A 170 -4.28 -2.58 -0.24
CA GLU A 170 -5.71 -2.50 0.12
C GLU A 170 -6.56 -3.38 -0.78
N ALA A 171 -6.38 -3.28 -2.11
CA ALA A 171 -7.14 -4.04 -3.10
C ALA A 171 -7.13 -5.55 -2.78
N TYR A 172 -5.93 -6.14 -2.68
CA TYR A 172 -5.80 -7.56 -2.38
C TYR A 172 -6.19 -7.91 -0.94
N HIS A 173 -6.01 -6.98 0.01
CA HIS A 173 -6.44 -7.20 1.38
C HIS A 173 -7.96 -7.34 1.49
N PHE A 174 -8.71 -6.39 0.94
CA PHE A 174 -10.17 -6.44 0.95
C PHE A 174 -10.71 -7.58 0.08
N TYR A 175 -10.02 -7.93 -1.01
CA TYR A 175 -10.41 -9.05 -1.86
C TYR A 175 -10.34 -10.39 -1.11
N MET A 176 -9.26 -10.59 -0.36
CA MET A 176 -9.14 -11.76 0.52
C MET A 176 -10.12 -11.71 1.70
N LEU A 177 -10.35 -10.52 2.28
CA LEU A 177 -11.27 -10.35 3.41
C LEU A 177 -12.73 -10.68 3.02
N ALA A 178 -13.20 -10.17 1.89
CA ALA A 178 -14.55 -10.42 1.40
C ALA A 178 -14.79 -11.93 1.16
N GLN A 179 -13.82 -12.62 0.56
CA GLN A 179 -13.90 -14.07 0.38
C GLN A 179 -13.91 -14.81 1.73
N HIS A 180 -13.05 -14.42 2.66
CA HIS A 180 -13.00 -15.01 4.00
C HIS A 180 -14.34 -14.87 4.74
N GLN A 181 -14.94 -13.67 4.71
CA GLN A 181 -16.25 -13.40 5.30
C GLN A 181 -17.34 -14.26 4.66
N LEU A 182 -17.34 -14.43 3.33
CA LEU A 182 -18.28 -15.33 2.65
C LEU A 182 -18.14 -16.78 3.10
N TYR A 183 -16.90 -17.30 3.19
CA TYR A 183 -16.66 -18.67 3.62
C TYR A 183 -17.05 -18.90 5.09
N GLN A 184 -17.00 -17.87 5.93
CA GLN A 184 -17.47 -17.91 7.32
C GLN A 184 -18.99 -17.78 7.46
N GLY A 185 -19.71 -17.43 6.38
CA GLY A 185 -21.15 -17.20 6.40
C GLY A 185 -21.56 -15.78 6.81
N GLU A 186 -20.59 -14.87 7.00
CA GLU A 186 -20.81 -13.46 7.34
C GLU A 186 -21.17 -12.65 6.08
N VAL A 187 -22.32 -12.97 5.50
CA VAL A 187 -22.74 -12.48 4.18
C VAL A 187 -22.94 -10.95 4.12
N ASP A 188 -23.43 -10.34 5.20
CA ASP A 188 -23.65 -8.89 5.27
C ASP A 188 -22.32 -8.12 5.31
N ALA A 189 -21.34 -8.64 6.06
CA ALA A 189 -20.00 -8.07 6.11
C ALA A 189 -19.27 -8.25 4.77
N ALA A 190 -19.35 -9.45 4.18
CA ALA A 190 -18.81 -9.73 2.87
C ALA A 190 -19.37 -8.80 1.79
N MET A 191 -20.67 -8.52 1.80
CA MET A 191 -21.31 -7.60 0.86
C MET A 191 -20.73 -6.19 0.98
N LYS A 192 -20.58 -5.66 2.20
CA LYS A 192 -19.99 -4.34 2.45
C LYS A 192 -18.54 -4.26 1.96
N THR A 193 -17.73 -5.27 2.29
CA THR A 193 -16.34 -5.35 1.83
C THR A 193 -16.26 -5.45 0.30
N ALA A 194 -17.11 -6.28 -0.32
CA ALA A 194 -17.17 -6.43 -1.77
C ALA A 194 -17.69 -5.17 -2.48
N LEU A 195 -18.54 -4.39 -1.82
CA LEU A 195 -18.98 -3.09 -2.33
C LEU A 195 -17.81 -2.11 -2.35
N HIS A 196 -16.98 -2.10 -1.29
CA HIS A 196 -15.78 -1.27 -1.29
C HIS A 196 -14.76 -1.68 -2.36
N LEU A 197 -14.69 -2.97 -2.71
CA LEU A 197 -13.81 -3.45 -3.77
C LEU A 197 -14.11 -2.87 -5.15
N THR A 198 -15.30 -2.29 -5.38
CA THR A 198 -15.60 -1.65 -6.66
C THR A 198 -14.72 -0.43 -6.93
N ASP A 199 -14.09 0.14 -5.89
CA ASP A 199 -13.12 1.23 -6.03
C ASP A 199 -11.73 0.75 -6.48
N PHE A 200 -11.53 -0.55 -6.71
CA PHE A 200 -10.24 -1.17 -7.06
C PHE A 200 -10.30 -1.99 -8.38
N ASP A 201 -11.25 -1.66 -9.27
CA ASP A 201 -11.45 -2.34 -10.57
C ASP A 201 -10.39 -2.01 -11.64
N ASP A 202 -9.50 -1.06 -11.35
CA ASP A 202 -8.25 -0.76 -12.04
C ASP A 202 -7.10 -1.72 -11.65
N ILE A 203 -7.17 -2.26 -10.42
CA ILE A 203 -6.15 -3.17 -9.89
C ILE A 203 -6.56 -4.63 -10.06
N LEU A 204 -7.80 -4.94 -9.67
CA LEU A 204 -8.40 -6.27 -9.72
C LEU A 204 -9.22 -6.44 -10.99
N ASP A 205 -9.46 -7.68 -11.40
CA ASP A 205 -10.37 -7.93 -12.53
C ASP A 205 -11.79 -7.51 -12.15
N ALA A 206 -12.35 -6.56 -12.90
CA ALA A 206 -13.70 -6.07 -12.74
C ALA A 206 -14.73 -7.22 -12.73
N VAL A 207 -14.53 -8.26 -13.54
CA VAL A 207 -15.42 -9.43 -13.57
C VAL A 207 -15.42 -10.13 -12.21
N GLU A 208 -14.25 -10.35 -11.61
CA GLU A 208 -14.13 -10.98 -10.30
C GLU A 208 -14.73 -10.12 -9.19
N VAL A 209 -14.46 -8.81 -9.20
CA VAL A 209 -14.97 -7.86 -8.21
C VAL A 209 -16.49 -7.81 -8.23
N PHE A 210 -17.09 -7.59 -9.41
CA PHE A 210 -18.55 -7.48 -9.52
C PHE A 210 -19.24 -8.84 -9.36
N SER A 211 -18.60 -9.96 -9.72
CA SER A 211 -19.13 -11.30 -9.44
C SER A 211 -19.15 -11.59 -7.94
N LEU A 212 -18.09 -11.23 -7.22
CA LEU A 212 -18.01 -11.36 -5.77
C LEU A 212 -19.08 -10.50 -5.08
N LEU A 213 -19.26 -9.26 -5.53
CA LEU A 213 -20.31 -8.37 -5.04
C LEU A 213 -21.70 -8.94 -5.33
N ALA A 214 -21.97 -9.43 -6.55
CA ALA A 214 -23.25 -10.03 -6.92
C ALA A 214 -23.57 -11.25 -6.05
N LEU A 215 -22.58 -12.12 -5.81
CA LEU A 215 -22.71 -13.29 -4.95
C LEU A 215 -23.00 -12.90 -3.50
N ALA A 216 -22.19 -12.00 -2.93
CA ALA A 216 -22.33 -11.56 -1.54
C ALA A 216 -23.64 -10.84 -1.28
N SER A 217 -24.03 -9.91 -2.17
CA SER A 217 -25.29 -9.17 -2.07
C SER A 217 -26.53 -10.06 -2.26
N CYS A 218 -26.47 -11.07 -3.13
CA CYS A 218 -27.53 -12.07 -3.27
C CYS A 218 -27.68 -12.89 -1.99
N ALA A 219 -26.57 -13.35 -1.39
CA ALA A 219 -26.57 -14.11 -0.15
C ALA A 219 -27.09 -13.27 1.05
N ALA A 220 -26.71 -11.99 1.11
CA ALA A 220 -27.18 -11.01 2.08
C ALA A 220 -28.64 -10.55 1.87
N ARG A 221 -29.27 -10.92 0.74
CA ARG A 221 -30.62 -10.47 0.32
C ARG A 221 -30.73 -8.95 0.10
N GLN A 222 -29.62 -8.33 -0.30
CA GLN A 222 -29.52 -6.93 -0.72
C GLN A 222 -29.63 -6.85 -2.24
N PHE A 223 -30.85 -7.07 -2.75
CA PHE A 223 -31.08 -7.26 -4.18
C PHE A 223 -30.93 -5.97 -4.99
N SER A 224 -30.99 -4.78 -4.38
CA SER A 224 -30.71 -3.53 -5.09
C SER A 224 -29.23 -3.44 -5.47
N VAL A 225 -28.34 -3.77 -4.53
CA VAL A 225 -26.89 -3.82 -4.74
C VAL A 225 -26.53 -4.93 -5.71
N CYS A 226 -27.15 -6.10 -5.57
CA CYS A 226 -26.98 -7.23 -6.49
C CYS A 226 -27.34 -6.85 -7.93
N SER A 227 -28.47 -6.19 -8.14
CA SER A 227 -28.91 -5.74 -9.46
C SER A 227 -27.93 -4.77 -10.10
N ARG A 228 -27.40 -3.80 -9.33
CA ARG A 228 -26.36 -2.88 -9.80
C ARG A 228 -25.08 -3.60 -10.22
N ALA A 229 -24.68 -4.64 -9.48
CA ALA A 229 -23.52 -5.46 -9.85
C ALA A 229 -23.74 -6.21 -11.16
N PHE A 230 -24.92 -6.80 -11.37
CA PHE A 230 -25.28 -7.45 -12.64
C PHE A 230 -25.28 -6.46 -13.82
N ILE A 231 -25.85 -5.26 -13.66
CA ILE A 231 -25.83 -4.22 -14.69
C ILE A 231 -24.38 -3.89 -15.07
N LYS A 232 -23.48 -3.80 -14.09
CA LYS A 232 -22.05 -3.58 -14.35
C LYS A 232 -21.44 -4.74 -15.13
N LEU A 233 -21.64 -5.99 -14.71
CA LEU A 233 -21.18 -7.18 -15.42
C LEU A 233 -21.66 -7.24 -16.88
N GLU A 234 -22.93 -6.93 -17.12
CA GLU A 234 -23.50 -6.90 -18.48
C GLU A 234 -22.92 -5.78 -19.36
N SER A 235 -22.47 -4.69 -18.75
CA SER A 235 -21.87 -3.55 -19.43
C SER A 235 -20.38 -3.73 -19.78
N LEU A 236 -19.70 -4.72 -19.20
CA LEU A 236 -18.27 -4.95 -19.43
C LEU A 236 -18.01 -5.41 -20.88
N THR A 237 -17.30 -4.58 -21.64
CA THR A 237 -16.92 -4.91 -23.03
C THR A 237 -15.71 -5.84 -23.12
N THR A 238 -15.02 -6.07 -22.01
CA THR A 238 -13.87 -6.97 -21.88
C THR A 238 -14.24 -8.45 -22.00
N ILE A 239 -15.51 -8.80 -21.72
CA ILE A 239 -15.99 -10.18 -21.77
C ILE A 239 -16.75 -10.52 -23.07
N PRO A 240 -16.70 -11.78 -23.52
CA PRO A 240 -17.42 -12.22 -24.72
C PRO A 240 -18.93 -11.96 -24.64
N PRO A 241 -19.61 -11.69 -25.77
CA PRO A 241 -21.07 -11.51 -25.79
C PRO A 241 -21.86 -12.67 -25.16
N GLN A 242 -21.35 -13.91 -25.32
CA GLN A 242 -21.97 -15.10 -24.76
C GLN A 242 -22.00 -15.10 -23.22
N GLU A 243 -20.94 -14.60 -22.59
CA GLU A 243 -20.88 -14.48 -21.12
C GLU A 243 -21.79 -13.36 -20.62
N ARG A 244 -21.89 -12.24 -21.35
CA ARG A 244 -22.86 -11.17 -21.05
C ARG A 244 -24.29 -11.67 -21.11
N ASP A 245 -24.63 -12.45 -22.12
CA ASP A 245 -25.95 -13.08 -22.22
C ASP A 245 -26.21 -14.06 -21.06
N ALA A 246 -25.18 -14.74 -20.56
CA ALA A 246 -25.29 -15.63 -19.40
C ALA A 246 -25.57 -14.84 -18.11
N TYR A 247 -24.89 -13.71 -17.87
CA TYR A 247 -25.19 -12.81 -16.76
C TYR A 247 -26.62 -12.27 -16.85
N SER A 248 -27.05 -11.83 -18.03
CA SER A 248 -28.42 -11.31 -18.23
C SER A 248 -29.50 -12.36 -17.95
N LYS A 249 -29.31 -13.61 -18.43
CA LYS A 249 -30.22 -14.73 -18.13
C LYS A 249 -30.26 -15.06 -16.64
N LEU A 250 -29.10 -15.03 -15.96
CA LEU A 250 -29.02 -15.26 -14.53
C LEU A 250 -29.73 -14.15 -13.74
N ALA A 251 -29.49 -12.88 -14.09
CA ALA A 251 -30.17 -11.73 -13.51
C ALA A 251 -31.69 -11.85 -13.67
N LEU A 252 -32.20 -12.16 -14.87
CA LEU A 252 -33.63 -12.39 -15.08
C LEU A 252 -34.18 -13.51 -14.18
N THR A 253 -33.45 -14.61 -14.04
CA THR A 253 -33.86 -15.76 -13.22
C THR A 253 -33.98 -15.38 -11.74
N ILE A 254 -33.05 -14.57 -11.23
CA ILE A 254 -33.04 -14.08 -9.85
C ILE A 254 -34.15 -13.04 -9.66
N PHE A 255 -34.16 -11.99 -10.48
CA PHE A 255 -34.99 -10.81 -10.25
C PHE A 255 -36.47 -10.99 -10.61
N THR A 256 -36.82 -12.03 -11.40
CA THR A 256 -38.21 -12.45 -11.57
C THR A 256 -38.80 -13.03 -10.27
N LYS A 257 -37.96 -13.65 -9.42
CA LYS A 257 -38.38 -14.20 -8.13
C LYS A 257 -38.21 -13.19 -6.98
N TYR A 258 -37.15 -12.41 -7.02
CA TYR A 258 -36.77 -11.47 -5.98
C TYR A 258 -36.63 -10.06 -6.56
N PRO A 259 -37.58 -9.14 -6.34
CA PRO A 259 -37.48 -7.80 -6.90
C PRO A 259 -36.20 -7.10 -6.40
N PRO A 260 -35.60 -6.18 -7.19
CA PRO A 260 -34.37 -5.46 -6.85
C PRO A 260 -34.63 -4.37 -5.82
N LYS A 261 -35.09 -4.78 -4.64
CA LYS A 261 -35.36 -3.96 -3.48
C LYS A 261 -34.70 -4.61 -2.28
N ASP A 262 -34.08 -3.78 -1.46
CA ASP A 262 -33.43 -4.26 -0.25
C ASP A 262 -34.48 -4.63 0.79
N THR A 263 -34.33 -5.83 1.34
CA THR A 263 -35.31 -6.39 2.30
C THR A 263 -34.90 -6.19 3.75
N ARG A 264 -33.62 -5.87 3.99
CA ARG A 264 -33.00 -5.70 5.31
C ARG A 264 -32.15 -4.43 5.30
N LEU A 265 -32.79 -3.28 5.36
CA LEU A 265 -32.09 -2.01 5.47
C LEU A 265 -31.73 -1.78 6.94
N VAL A 266 -30.43 -1.81 7.23
CA VAL A 266 -29.90 -1.31 8.49
C VAL A 266 -29.46 0.12 8.25
N GLU A 267 -30.07 1.03 8.99
CA GLU A 267 -29.78 2.46 8.90
C GLU A 267 -28.78 2.86 9.98
N ALA A 268 -27.94 3.85 9.64
CA ALA A 268 -27.01 4.50 10.53
C ALA A 268 -27.07 6.02 10.31
N GLU A 269 -26.68 6.78 11.31
CA GLU A 269 -26.64 8.24 11.23
C GLU A 269 -25.35 8.69 10.54
N CYS A 270 -25.47 9.63 9.60
CA CYS A 270 -24.31 10.21 8.94
C CYS A 270 -23.55 11.16 9.88
N ILE A 271 -22.25 10.92 10.10
CA ILE A 271 -21.39 11.80 10.93
C ILE A 271 -21.27 13.25 10.46
N GLY A 272 -21.67 13.57 9.22
CA GLY A 272 -21.56 14.91 8.63
C GLY A 272 -22.86 15.71 8.61
N CYS A 273 -24.03 15.05 8.57
CA CYS A 273 -25.32 15.74 8.45
C CYS A 273 -26.48 15.09 9.21
N ASP A 274 -26.20 14.06 10.02
CA ASP A 274 -27.16 13.31 10.86
C ASP A 274 -28.33 12.68 10.09
N ALA A 275 -28.27 12.65 8.76
CA ALA A 275 -29.24 11.96 7.92
C ALA A 275 -29.14 10.45 8.13
N HIS A 276 -30.29 9.78 8.15
CA HIS A 276 -30.34 8.32 8.19
C HIS A 276 -29.98 7.76 6.81
N ILE A 277 -28.91 6.97 6.76
CA ILE A 277 -28.36 6.38 5.55
C ILE A 277 -28.17 4.87 5.73
N PRO A 278 -28.16 4.08 4.65
CA PRO A 278 -27.78 2.68 4.74
C PRO A 278 -26.37 2.50 5.30
N ASP A 279 -26.19 1.51 6.17
CA ASP A 279 -24.92 1.25 6.88
C ASP A 279 -23.77 0.71 6.00
N TYR A 280 -24.04 0.51 4.71
CA TYR A 280 -23.07 0.13 3.68
C TYR A 280 -22.71 1.29 2.74
N CYS A 281 -23.23 2.50 2.99
CA CYS A 281 -22.84 3.69 2.22
C CYS A 281 -21.35 4.01 2.42
N GLN A 282 -20.63 4.18 1.32
CA GLN A 282 -19.24 4.69 1.32
C GLN A 282 -19.17 6.22 1.25
N MET A 283 -20.27 6.84 0.82
CA MET A 283 -20.44 8.28 0.72
C MET A 283 -21.89 8.63 1.04
N CYS A 284 -22.09 9.70 1.80
CA CYS A 284 -23.43 10.15 2.17
C CYS A 284 -24.14 10.75 0.93
N PRO A 285 -25.35 10.27 0.58
CA PRO A 285 -26.12 10.81 -0.55
C PRO A 285 -26.67 12.22 -0.33
N ASN A 286 -26.62 12.74 0.91
CA ASN A 286 -27.19 14.05 1.26
C ASN A 286 -26.13 15.15 1.39
N CYS A 287 -24.92 14.83 1.87
CA CYS A 287 -23.87 15.81 2.15
C CYS A 287 -22.51 15.47 1.53
N ASP A 288 -22.43 14.41 0.72
CA ASP A 288 -21.22 13.93 0.03
C ASP A 288 -20.03 13.60 0.95
N THR A 289 -20.27 13.45 2.26
CA THR A 289 -19.25 13.01 3.21
C THR A 289 -18.82 11.59 2.87
N LYS A 290 -17.53 11.38 2.62
CA LYS A 290 -16.93 10.05 2.39
C LYS A 290 -16.60 9.38 3.72
N PHE A 291 -16.96 8.11 3.84
CA PHE A 291 -16.69 7.32 5.03
C PHE A 291 -15.46 6.43 4.78
N PRO A 292 -14.41 6.55 5.62
CA PRO A 292 -13.26 5.65 5.51
C PRO A 292 -13.67 4.20 5.82
N THR A 293 -13.01 3.24 5.19
CA THR A 293 -13.28 1.81 5.45
C THR A 293 -12.45 1.29 6.62
N CYS A 294 -13.08 0.50 7.49
CA CYS A 294 -12.39 -0.25 8.54
C CYS A 294 -11.50 -1.33 7.93
N ILE A 295 -10.20 -1.29 8.21
CA ILE A 295 -9.23 -2.27 7.70
C ILE A 295 -9.39 -3.68 8.31
N VAL A 296 -10.16 -3.81 9.40
CA VAL A 296 -10.40 -5.13 10.02
C VAL A 296 -11.61 -5.81 9.39
N SER A 297 -12.72 -5.08 9.25
CA SER A 297 -14.01 -5.65 8.86
C SER A 297 -14.50 -5.27 7.45
N GLY A 298 -13.86 -4.32 6.77
CA GLY A 298 -14.30 -3.82 5.48
C GLY A 298 -15.57 -2.96 5.53
N ARG A 299 -16.03 -2.60 6.73
CA ARG A 299 -17.23 -1.77 6.94
C ARG A 299 -16.89 -0.28 6.86
N PRO A 300 -17.78 0.57 6.32
CA PRO A 300 -17.63 2.02 6.43
C PRO A 300 -17.61 2.45 7.90
N LEU A 301 -16.68 3.32 8.28
CA LEU A 301 -16.58 3.90 9.61
C LEU A 301 -17.56 5.06 9.73
N LEU A 302 -18.68 4.78 10.39
CA LEU A 302 -19.76 5.74 10.67
C LEU A 302 -19.72 6.28 12.11
N ASP A 303 -18.62 6.04 12.83
CA ASP A 303 -18.40 6.54 14.19
C ASP A 303 -17.40 7.70 14.18
N TYR A 304 -17.53 8.62 15.14
CA TYR A 304 -16.57 9.72 15.34
C TYR A 304 -15.22 9.24 15.86
N GLN A 305 -15.18 8.08 16.52
CA GLN A 305 -13.98 7.50 17.12
C GLN A 305 -13.52 6.31 16.30
N PHE A 306 -12.25 6.31 15.92
CA PHE A 306 -11.59 5.22 15.21
C PHE A 306 -10.12 5.18 15.59
N TRP A 307 -9.57 3.97 15.57
CA TRP A 307 -8.13 3.77 15.69
C TRP A 307 -7.45 4.11 14.36
N LEU A 308 -6.25 4.69 14.43
CA LEU A 308 -5.41 5.02 13.28
C LEU A 308 -4.08 4.28 13.40
N CYS A 309 -3.73 3.48 12.40
CA CYS A 309 -2.46 2.76 12.39
C CYS A 309 -1.28 3.75 12.40
N PRO A 310 -0.29 3.59 13.31
CA PRO A 310 0.87 4.48 13.35
C PRO A 310 1.77 4.33 12.12
N THR A 311 1.75 3.17 11.45
CA THR A 311 2.56 2.89 10.26
C THR A 311 1.85 3.29 8.98
N CYS A 312 0.74 2.63 8.61
CA CYS A 312 0.09 2.83 7.31
C CYS A 312 -1.02 3.89 7.30
N LYS A 313 -1.36 4.46 8.47
CA LYS A 313 -2.43 5.46 8.62
C LYS A 313 -3.84 4.99 8.21
N HIS A 314 -4.05 3.68 8.10
CA HIS A 314 -5.39 3.10 7.91
C HIS A 314 -6.18 3.09 9.21
N ARG A 315 -7.51 3.10 9.05
CA ARG A 315 -8.44 3.24 10.15
C ARG A 315 -9.12 1.92 10.49
N ALA A 316 -9.47 1.74 11.75
CA ALA A 316 -10.26 0.60 12.21
C ALA A 316 -11.20 1.02 13.34
N TYR A 317 -12.27 0.25 13.55
CA TYR A 317 -13.04 0.34 14.79
C TYR A 317 -12.15 -0.06 15.97
N GLU A 318 -12.14 0.74 17.04
CA GLU A 318 -11.29 0.49 18.22
C GLU A 318 -11.56 -0.89 18.84
N GLN A 319 -12.84 -1.27 18.93
CA GLN A 319 -13.25 -2.55 19.49
C GLN A 319 -12.71 -3.74 18.67
N GLU A 320 -12.63 -3.59 17.35
CA GLU A 320 -12.17 -4.65 16.46
C GLU A 320 -10.64 -4.75 16.48
N ILE A 321 -9.93 -3.63 16.41
CA ILE A 321 -8.46 -3.64 16.36
C ILE A 321 -7.85 -4.09 17.69
N ASN A 322 -8.50 -3.84 18.83
CA ASN A 322 -8.04 -4.30 20.14
C ASN A 322 -7.98 -5.83 20.26
N SER A 323 -8.71 -6.56 19.40
CA SER A 323 -8.64 -8.02 19.33
C SER A 323 -7.45 -8.54 18.50
N MET A 324 -6.80 -7.65 17.75
CA MET A 324 -5.68 -7.95 16.87
C MET A 324 -4.35 -7.63 17.57
N ARG A 325 -3.32 -8.42 17.26
CA ARG A 325 -1.94 -8.12 17.71
C ARG A 325 -1.20 -7.18 16.78
N PHE A 326 -1.56 -7.20 15.50
CA PHE A 326 -0.90 -6.47 14.44
C PHE A 326 -1.94 -5.87 13.49
N CYS A 327 -1.61 -4.76 12.86
CA CYS A 327 -2.43 -4.16 11.81
C CYS A 327 -2.67 -5.18 10.67
N PRO A 328 -3.92 -5.45 10.27
CA PRO A 328 -4.24 -6.41 9.22
C PRO A 328 -3.62 -6.08 7.86
N LEU A 329 -3.31 -4.82 7.59
CA LEU A 329 -2.75 -4.37 6.31
C LEU A 329 -1.22 -4.41 6.32
N CYS A 330 -0.59 -3.61 7.17
CA CYS A 330 0.86 -3.41 7.18
C CYS A 330 1.63 -4.36 8.12
N HIS A 331 0.92 -5.08 8.99
CA HIS A 331 1.49 -5.95 10.03
C HIS A 331 2.39 -5.24 11.06
N GLY A 332 2.27 -3.91 11.18
CA GLY A 332 2.85 -3.16 12.31
C GLY A 332 2.09 -3.42 13.62
N ASP A 333 2.72 -3.10 14.74
CA ASP A 333 2.10 -3.24 16.07
C ASP A 333 0.86 -2.33 16.22
N VAL A 334 -0.13 -2.82 16.97
CA VAL A 334 -1.36 -2.11 17.33
C VAL A 334 -1.18 -1.37 18.65
#